data_AF-A0A2N0NM06-F1
#
_entry.id   AF-A0A2N0NM06-F1
#
_cell.length_a   1.000
_cell.length_b   1.000
_cell.length_c   1.000
_cell.angle_alpha   90.00
_cell.angle_beta   90.00
_cell.angle_gamma   90.00
#
_symmetry.space_group_name_H-M   'P 1'
#
loop_
_entity.id
_entity.type
_entity.pdbx_description
1 polymer ?
#
loop_
_entity_poly.entity_id
_entity_poly.type
_entity_poly.pdbx_seq_one_letter_code
_entity_poly.pdbx_strand_id
1 'polypeptide(L)' 'YAYEWLQCNSKSSRDTHFKEHSVRWSKLLHLPYMNPIRFAVVDPMHCLFLG' A
#
# COMPACT_ATOMS: atom_id res chain seq x y z
N TYR A 1 10.06 -2.19 1.80
CA TYR A 1 9.16 -1.03 1.89
C TYR A 1 8.10 -1.11 2.99
N ALA A 2 7.10 -2.01 2.98
CA ALA A 2 6.03 -1.97 3.99
C ALA A 2 6.50 -2.29 5.42
N TYR A 3 7.41 -3.27 5.58
CA TYR A 3 8.00 -3.59 6.87
C TYR A 3 8.98 -2.49 7.34
N GLU A 4 9.72 -1.84 6.44
CA GLU A 4 10.55 -0.67 6.76
C GLU A 4 9.70 0.49 7.32
N TRP A 5 8.55 0.77 6.72
CA TRP A 5 7.60 1.76 7.24
C TRP A 5 7.10 1.41 8.65
N LEU A 6 6.92 0.12 8.97
CA LEU A 6 6.56 -0.33 10.32
C LEU A 6 7.69 -0.08 11.35
N GLN A 7 8.95 -0.23 10.94
CA GLN A 7 10.13 0.01 11.78
C GLN A 7 10.37 1.51 12.04
N CYS A 8 9.75 2.41 11.26
CA CYS A 8 9.78 3.84 11.51
C CYS A 8 9.06 4.18 12.82
N ASN A 9 9.81 4.65 13.82
CA ASN A 9 9.31 4.94 15.17
C ASN A 9 8.66 6.32 15.32
N SER A 10 8.88 7.23 14.36
CA SER A 10 8.34 8.60 14.40
C SER A 10 7.31 8.83 13.29
N LYS A 11 6.34 9.70 13.55
CA LYS A 11 5.34 10.08 12.53
C LYS A 11 6.00 10.75 11.32
N SER A 12 7.00 11.61 11.55
CA SER A 12 7.75 12.27 10.48
C SER A 12 8.49 11.30 9.58
N SER A 13 9.16 10.28 10.13
CA SER A 13 9.85 9.27 9.31
C SER A 13 8.87 8.42 8.49
N ARG A 14 7.71 8.08 9.06
CA ARG A 14 6.63 7.40 8.34
C ARG A 14 6.07 8.24 7.20
N ASP A 15 5.90 9.54 7.39
CA ASP A 15 5.42 10.45 6.35
C ASP A 15 6.46 10.65 5.25
N THR A 16 7.74 10.77 5.59
CA THR A 16 8.83 10.83 4.59
C THR A 16 8.90 9.54 3.77
N HIS A 17 8.92 8.38 4.44
CA HIS A 17 8.92 7.08 3.77
C HIS A 17 7.66 6.89 2.91
N PHE A 18 6.51 7.38 3.36
CA PHE A 18 5.30 7.37 2.54
C PHE A 18 5.43 8.28 1.31
N LYS A 19 6.06 9.45 1.41
CA LYS A 19 6.30 10.31 0.25
C LYS A 19 7.26 9.68 -0.76
N GLU A 20 8.28 8.98 -0.29
CA GLU A 20 9.28 8.34 -1.15
C GLU A 20 8.76 7.07 -1.82
N HIS A 21 8.06 6.22 -1.05
CA HIS A 21 7.67 4.89 -1.52
C HIS A 21 6.17 4.73 -1.77
N SER A 22 5.33 5.67 -1.34
CA SER A 22 3.85 5.58 -1.38
C SER A 22 3.26 4.32 -0.71
N VAL A 23 4.03 3.66 0.17
CA VAL A 23 3.61 2.44 0.87
C VAL A 23 3.39 2.73 2.35
N ARG A 24 2.32 2.17 2.91
CA ARG A 24 2.02 2.16 4.35
C ARG A 24 1.87 0.74 4.84
N TRP A 25 2.25 0.47 6.09
CA TRP A 25 2.01 -0.84 6.69
C TRP A 25 0.53 -0.99 7.07
N SER A 26 -0.02 -2.16 6.79
CA SER A 26 -1.35 -2.59 7.19
C SER A 26 -1.30 -4.09 7.47
N LYS A 27 -2.10 -4.56 8.43
CA LYS A 27 -2.23 -5.99 8.73
C LYS A 27 -2.72 -6.80 7.53
N LEU A 28 -3.40 -6.16 6.57
CA LEU A 28 -3.84 -6.78 5.31
C LEU A 28 -2.66 -7.21 4.44
N LEU A 29 -1.52 -6.52 4.49
CA LEU A 29 -0.32 -6.89 3.70
C LEU A 29 0.33 -8.21 4.17
N HIS A 30 -0.05 -8.72 5.34
CA HIS A 30 0.42 -10.01 5.84
C HIS A 30 -0.36 -11.20 5.26
N LEU A 31 -1.52 -10.95 4.64
CA LEU A 31 -2.36 -12.01 4.10
C LEU A 31 -1.82 -12.45 2.73
N PRO A 32 -1.40 -13.72 2.55
CA PRO A 32 -0.78 -14.17 1.31
C PRO A 32 -1.73 -14.12 0.10
N TYR A 33 -3.04 -14.13 0.34
CA TYR A 33 -4.08 -14.09 -0.68
C TYR A 33 -4.62 -12.68 -0.98
N MET A 34 -4.26 -11.68 -0.18
CA MET A 34 -4.79 -10.32 -0.26
C MET A 34 -3.64 -9.33 -0.27
N ASN A 35 -3.13 -9.02 -1.46
CA ASN A 35 -2.13 -7.97 -1.63
C ASN A 35 -2.82 -6.67 -2.09
N PRO A 36 -3.17 -5.75 -1.16
CA PRO A 36 -3.88 -4.52 -1.51
C PRO A 36 -3.11 -3.63 -2.49
N ILE A 37 -1.78 -3.73 -2.60
CA ILE A 37 -1.01 -2.95 -3.58
C ILE A 37 -1.33 -3.43 -5.01
N ARG A 38 -1.51 -4.74 -5.20
CA ARG A 38 -1.89 -5.32 -6.50
C ARG A 38 -3.37 -5.11 -6.81
N PHE A 39 -4.22 -5.16 -5.79
CA PHE A 39 -5.68 -4.95 -5.94
C PHE A 39 -6.10 -3.48 -5.97
N ALA A 40 -5.25 -2.54 -5.54
CA ALA A 40 -5.50 -1.10 -5.63
C ALA A 40 -5.23 -0.53 -7.02
N VAL A 41 -4.46 -1.23 -7.85
CA VAL A 41 -4.42 -0.92 -9.27
C VAL A 41 -5.84 -1.15 -9.79
N VAL A 42 -6.46 -0.09 -10.29
CA VAL A 42 -7.77 -0.15 -10.93
C VAL A 42 -7.63 -1.13 -12.09
N ASP A 43 -8.03 -2.37 -11.84
CA ASP A 43 -7.97 -3.39 -12.85
C ASP A 43 -9.00 -3.03 -13.93
N PRO A 44 -8.62 -2.99 -15.22
CA PRO A 44 -9.54 -2.64 -16.30
C PRO A 44 -10.78 -3.57 -16.34
N MET A 45 -10.76 -4.75 -15.70
CA MET A 45 -11.94 -5.60 -15.55
C MET A 45 -13.09 -4.92 -14.81
N HIS A 46 -12.82 -3.94 -13.93
CA HIS A 46 -13.86 -3.17 -13.23
C HIS A 46 -14.09 -1.77 -13.84
N CYS A 47 -13.23 -1.31 -14.75
CA CYS A 47 -13.32 0.01 -15.37
C CYS A 47 -13.67 -0.01 -16.87
N LEU A 48 -13.93 -1.17 -17.48
CA LEU A 48 -14.29 -1.23 -18.89
C LEU A 48 -15.74 -0.81 -19.21
N PHE A 49 -16.63 -0.65 -18.22
CA PHE A 49 -18.07 -0.39 -18.45
C PHE A 49 -18.73 0.61 -17.51
N LEU A 50 -17.99 1.56 -16.94
CA LEU A 50 -18.59 2.75 -16.33
C LEU A 50 -18.24 3.93 -17.23
N GLY A 51 -19.08 4.10 -18.26
CA GLY A 51 -19.02 5.21 -19.22
C GLY A 51 -19.23 6.58 -18.59
#